data_AF-A0A349ZQF1-F1
#
_entry.id   AF-A0A349ZQF1-F1
#
_cell.length_a   1.000
_cell.length_b   1.000
_cell.length_c   1.000
_cell.angle_alpha   90.00
_cell.angle_beta   90.00
_cell.angle_gamma   90.00
#
_symmetry.space_group_name_H-M   'P 1'
#
loop_
_entity.id
_entity.type
_entity.pdbx_description
1 polymer ?
#
loop_
_entity_poly.entity_id
_entity_poly.type
_entity_poly.pdbx_seq_one_letter_code
_entity_poly.pdbx_strand_id
1 'polypeptide(L)'
;MGKYDEALRSKPFQDYNEYMEYVFDSVNMGLDKYITGMKTLYAAENGGYKNVLYPDIEVASDMCKNRIDKFYQGSTGNEGGDEDEDDPGAVSEDEDEDADADDDLEEEDDELLSLLGSFGTSDKSDDDEEEDDYDRGSSTAALRGNDEKLSIRDRINFIEERAKLTEEEGIELPFYRLCKKMKFEPFTIFCFAAGILSSTQTDYAAVYQVINENGNLPAPTIESAAKAFYGSEFSITGAYGDMSTCLEQLLPLLSLSVTSSMPFSTVVSPDKRIIDCLFGR
;
A
#
# COMPACT_ATOMS: atom_id res chain seq x y z
N MET A 1 10.09 17.45 -7.15
CA MET A 1 11.34 16.89 -6.60
C MET A 1 11.06 15.43 -6.27
N GLY A 2 11.98 14.51 -6.52
CA GLY A 2 11.74 13.08 -6.25
C GLY A 2 11.54 12.85 -4.76
N LYS A 3 10.69 11.90 -4.37
CA LYS A 3 10.41 11.63 -2.94
C LYS A 3 11.61 10.96 -2.27
N TYR A 4 12.42 10.23 -3.04
CA TYR A 4 13.65 9.55 -2.59
C TYR A 4 14.94 10.25 -3.06
N ASP A 5 14.90 11.56 -3.27
CA ASP A 5 16.07 12.34 -3.67
C ASP A 5 17.13 12.42 -2.55
N GLU A 6 18.42 12.39 -2.92
CA GLU A 6 19.55 12.49 -1.99
C GLU A 6 19.51 13.79 -1.18
N ALA A 7 18.94 14.86 -1.74
CA ALA A 7 18.74 16.12 -1.04
C ALA A 7 17.79 16.00 0.17
N LEU A 8 16.82 15.07 0.12
CA LEU A 8 15.91 14.79 1.23
C LEU A 8 16.52 13.83 2.25
N ARG A 9 17.48 12.98 1.85
CA ARG A 9 18.17 12.02 2.72
C ARG A 9 18.82 12.67 3.95
N SER A 10 19.26 13.91 3.80
CA SER A 10 19.90 14.71 4.86
C SER A 10 18.93 15.58 5.65
N LYS A 11 17.62 15.46 5.38
CA LYS A 11 16.57 16.22 6.07
C LYS A 11 15.70 15.27 6.91
N PRO A 12 15.25 15.71 8.09
CA PRO A 12 14.30 14.96 8.88
C PRO A 12 12.91 14.91 8.22
N PHE A 13 12.05 14.06 8.75
CA PHE A 13 10.61 14.08 8.50
C PHE A 13 9.97 15.20 9.32
N GLN A 14 8.90 15.79 8.81
CA GLN A 14 8.15 16.85 9.48
C GLN A 14 7.40 16.31 10.70
N ASP A 15 6.80 15.13 10.57
CA ASP A 15 6.04 14.47 11.63
C ASP A 15 6.07 12.93 11.47
N TYR A 16 5.37 12.24 12.36
CA TYR A 16 5.23 10.79 12.33
C TYR A 16 4.39 10.31 11.13
N ASN A 17 3.47 11.13 10.62
CA ASN A 17 2.62 10.78 9.49
C ASN A 17 3.44 10.72 8.20
N GLU A 18 4.26 11.74 7.92
CA GLU A 18 5.20 11.74 6.78
C GLU A 18 6.11 10.51 6.86
N TYR A 19 6.64 10.19 8.03
CA TYR A 19 7.46 9.00 8.22
C TYR A 19 6.70 7.70 7.84
N MET A 20 5.47 7.52 8.34
CA MET A 20 4.68 6.33 8.06
C MET A 20 4.21 6.25 6.60
N GLU A 21 3.92 7.38 5.96
CA GLU A 21 3.63 7.43 4.52
C GLU A 21 4.79 6.88 3.69
N TYR A 22 6.02 7.27 4.02
CA TYR A 22 7.21 6.74 3.33
C TYR A 22 7.41 5.24 3.58
N VAL A 23 7.14 4.76 4.80
CA VAL A 23 7.18 3.33 5.14
C VAL A 23 6.14 2.57 4.32
N PHE A 24 4.92 3.06 4.23
CA PHE A 24 3.85 2.43 3.45
C PHE A 24 4.07 2.53 1.93
N ASP A 25 4.63 3.62 1.40
CA ASP A 25 5.03 3.71 -0.02
C ASP A 25 6.03 2.59 -0.37
N SER A 26 6.99 2.30 0.53
CA SER A 26 7.93 1.21 0.30
C SER A 26 7.24 -0.15 0.15
N VAL A 27 6.18 -0.40 0.92
CA VAL A 27 5.34 -1.61 0.81
C VAL A 27 4.56 -1.59 -0.50
N ASN A 28 3.86 -0.50 -0.80
CA ASN A 28 3.05 -0.36 -2.00
C ASN A 28 3.84 -0.54 -3.30
N MET A 29 5.06 0.01 -3.35
CA MET A 29 6.00 -0.20 -4.46
C MET A 29 6.41 -1.66 -4.60
N GLY A 30 6.62 -2.37 -3.49
CA GLY A 30 6.92 -3.81 -3.51
C GLY A 30 5.73 -4.62 -4.02
N LEU A 31 4.52 -4.30 -3.56
CA LEU A 31 3.29 -4.97 -3.99
C LEU A 31 2.99 -4.69 -5.48
N ASP A 32 3.08 -3.44 -5.94
CA ASP A 32 2.82 -3.08 -7.35
C ASP A 32 3.80 -3.79 -8.30
N LYS A 33 5.09 -3.82 -7.96
CA LYS A 33 6.10 -4.57 -8.75
C LYS A 33 5.76 -6.06 -8.82
N TYR A 34 5.38 -6.66 -7.70
CA TYR A 34 5.03 -8.08 -7.66
C TYR A 34 3.74 -8.38 -8.45
N ILE A 35 2.68 -7.59 -8.26
CA ILE A 35 1.40 -7.74 -8.96
C ILE A 35 1.58 -7.50 -10.47
N THR A 36 2.41 -6.53 -10.87
CA THR A 36 2.76 -6.30 -12.28
C THR A 36 3.48 -7.52 -12.87
N GLY A 37 4.38 -8.15 -12.10
CA GLY A 37 4.97 -9.43 -12.46
C GLY A 37 3.91 -10.52 -12.65
N MET A 38 2.95 -10.64 -11.73
CA MET A 38 1.83 -11.59 -11.85
C MET A 38 0.99 -11.32 -13.10
N LYS A 39 0.65 -10.05 -13.42
CA LYS A 39 -0.07 -9.69 -14.66
C LYS A 39 0.60 -10.27 -15.89
N THR A 40 1.93 -10.16 -15.99
CA THR A 40 2.67 -10.71 -17.14
C THR A 40 2.64 -12.24 -17.19
N LEU A 41 2.77 -12.91 -16.04
CA LEU A 41 2.75 -14.37 -15.94
C LEU A 41 1.38 -14.97 -16.29
N TYR A 42 0.30 -14.37 -15.80
CA TYR A 42 -1.06 -14.81 -16.05
C TYR A 42 -1.53 -14.45 -17.48
N ALA A 43 -1.02 -13.37 -18.07
CA ALA A 43 -1.27 -13.03 -19.48
C ALA A 43 -0.59 -13.99 -20.46
N ALA A 44 0.60 -14.52 -20.10
CA ALA A 44 1.47 -15.33 -20.98
C ALA A 44 1.09 -16.83 -21.12
N GLU A 45 -0.12 -17.24 -20.71
CA GLU A 45 -0.73 -18.56 -20.99
C GLU A 45 -0.13 -19.80 -20.29
N ASN A 46 0.84 -19.69 -19.37
CA ASN A 46 1.46 -20.86 -18.74
C ASN A 46 0.61 -21.64 -17.71
N GLY A 47 -0.71 -21.42 -17.60
CA GLY A 47 -1.50 -22.03 -16.53
C GLY A 47 -2.97 -22.34 -16.76
N GLY A 48 -3.59 -22.07 -17.91
CA GLY A 48 -5.02 -22.38 -18.12
C GLY A 48 -6.04 -21.62 -17.22
N TYR A 49 -5.58 -20.85 -16.22
CA TYR A 49 -6.36 -20.02 -15.31
C TYR A 49 -6.59 -18.59 -15.82
N LYS A 50 -6.49 -18.36 -17.14
CA LYS A 50 -6.44 -17.02 -17.76
C LYS A 50 -7.63 -16.10 -17.41
N ASN A 51 -8.72 -16.62 -16.85
CA ASN A 51 -9.98 -15.87 -16.74
C ASN A 51 -10.55 -15.68 -15.34
N VAL A 52 -10.02 -16.31 -14.27
CA VAL A 52 -10.66 -16.20 -12.95
C VAL A 52 -10.01 -15.11 -12.09
N LEU A 53 -8.67 -15.10 -11.98
CA LEU A 53 -7.95 -14.17 -11.09
C LEU A 53 -7.51 -12.87 -11.77
N TYR A 54 -7.59 -12.79 -13.10
CA TYR A 54 -7.09 -11.61 -13.82
C TYR A 54 -7.82 -10.31 -13.45
N PRO A 55 -9.17 -10.30 -13.31
CA PRO A 55 -9.89 -9.12 -12.83
C PRO A 55 -9.43 -8.68 -11.43
N ASP A 56 -9.26 -9.63 -10.50
CA ASP A 56 -8.82 -9.33 -9.13
C ASP A 56 -7.38 -8.78 -9.10
N ILE A 57 -6.49 -9.32 -9.97
CA ILE A 57 -5.12 -8.82 -10.16
C ILE A 57 -5.13 -7.40 -10.74
N GLU A 58 -6.07 -7.08 -11.63
CA GLU A 58 -6.22 -5.72 -12.15
C GLU A 58 -6.63 -4.73 -11.07
N VAL A 59 -7.69 -5.06 -10.33
CA VAL A 59 -8.17 -4.24 -9.20
C VAL A 59 -7.05 -4.02 -8.18
N ALA A 60 -6.36 -5.09 -7.74
CA ALA A 60 -5.28 -4.98 -6.77
C ALA A 60 -4.12 -4.09 -7.27
N SER A 61 -3.78 -4.18 -8.56
CA SER A 61 -2.75 -3.34 -9.17
C SER A 61 -3.16 -1.87 -9.23
N ASP A 62 -4.41 -1.60 -9.61
CA ASP A 62 -4.90 -0.22 -9.72
C ASP A 62 -5.00 0.43 -8.34
N MET A 63 -5.38 -0.34 -7.31
CA MET A 63 -5.34 0.10 -5.91
C MET A 63 -3.92 0.50 -5.48
N CYS A 64 -2.91 -0.36 -5.70
CA CYS A 64 -1.53 -0.04 -5.36
C CYS A 64 -1.01 1.18 -6.12
N LYS A 65 -1.32 1.31 -7.42
CA LYS A 65 -0.95 2.47 -8.24
C LYS A 65 -1.61 3.75 -7.76
N ASN A 66 -2.90 3.72 -7.43
CA ASN A 66 -3.60 4.88 -6.91
C ASN A 66 -2.99 5.35 -5.58
N ARG A 67 -2.62 4.43 -4.69
CA ARG A 67 -1.95 4.75 -3.41
C ARG A 67 -0.56 5.35 -3.63
N ILE A 68 0.21 4.81 -4.57
CA ILE A 68 1.50 5.37 -5.00
C ILE A 68 1.29 6.77 -5.58
N ASP A 69 0.36 6.95 -6.51
CA ASP A 69 0.13 8.22 -7.17
C ASP A 69 -0.32 9.29 -6.18
N LYS A 70 -1.20 8.95 -5.21
CA LYS A 70 -1.57 9.84 -4.09
C LYS A 70 -0.33 10.29 -3.29
N PHE A 71 0.62 9.39 -3.00
CA PHE A 71 1.86 9.73 -2.30
C PHE A 71 2.71 10.77 -3.06
N TYR A 72 2.85 10.63 -4.39
CA TYR A 72 3.58 11.60 -5.21
C TYR A 72 2.79 12.90 -5.47
N GLN A 73 1.46 12.85 -5.52
CA GLN A 73 0.57 14.01 -5.70
C GLN A 73 0.48 14.89 -4.44
N GLY A 74 0.55 14.31 -3.25
CA GLY A 74 0.58 15.05 -1.98
C GLY A 74 1.77 16.01 -1.81
N SER A 75 2.76 15.97 -2.72
CA SER A 75 3.84 16.96 -2.80
C SER A 75 3.50 18.21 -3.63
N THR A 76 2.33 18.28 -4.28
CA THR A 76 1.94 19.40 -5.13
C THR A 76 0.53 19.92 -4.80
N GLY A 77 0.38 20.56 -3.64
CA GLY A 77 -0.77 21.41 -3.36
C GLY A 77 -1.49 21.08 -2.06
N ASN A 78 -1.26 21.94 -1.06
CA ASN A 78 -2.21 22.14 0.03
C ASN A 78 -3.37 22.99 -0.52
N GLU A 79 -4.55 22.40 -0.65
CA GLU A 79 -5.92 22.99 -0.60
C GLU A 79 -6.90 22.17 -1.46
N GLY A 80 -7.97 21.68 -0.83
CA GLY A 80 -9.13 21.07 -1.51
C GLY A 80 -9.56 19.77 -0.86
N GLY A 81 -10.47 19.85 0.11
CA GLY A 81 -10.95 18.72 0.88
C GLY A 81 -11.73 17.71 0.03
N ASP A 82 -11.38 16.45 0.23
CA ASP A 82 -12.35 15.37 0.34
C ASP A 82 -12.17 14.82 1.76
N GLU A 83 -13.22 14.93 2.57
CA GLU A 83 -13.35 14.24 3.85
C GLU A 83 -13.55 12.75 3.53
N ASP A 84 -12.47 12.05 3.19
CA ASP A 84 -12.44 10.59 3.29
C ASP A 84 -12.39 10.26 4.80
N GLU A 85 -13.46 9.64 5.31
CA GLU A 85 -13.66 9.19 6.70
C GLU A 85 -12.69 8.06 7.14
N ASP A 86 -11.42 8.15 6.81
CA ASP A 86 -10.38 7.22 7.28
C ASP A 86 -9.40 7.97 8.21
N ASP A 87 -9.95 8.55 9.29
CA ASP A 87 -9.16 8.82 10.49
C ASP A 87 -8.88 7.47 11.18
N PRO A 88 -7.61 7.04 11.32
CA PRO A 88 -7.26 5.77 11.96
C PRO A 88 -7.58 5.71 13.47
N GLY A 89 -8.30 6.71 14.01
CA GLY A 89 -8.68 6.85 15.41
C GLY A 89 -10.16 6.66 15.75
N ALA A 90 -11.05 6.44 14.78
CA ALA A 90 -12.49 6.26 15.05
C ALA A 90 -12.87 4.78 15.17
N VAL A 91 -12.70 4.22 16.37
CA VAL A 91 -13.35 2.96 16.75
C VAL A 91 -14.85 3.21 16.93
N SER A 92 -15.68 2.72 16.02
CA SER A 92 -17.13 2.63 16.23
C SER A 92 -17.44 1.42 17.12
N GLU A 93 -17.83 1.68 18.36
CA GLU A 93 -18.45 0.70 19.27
C GLU A 93 -19.95 0.59 18.94
N ASP A 94 -20.39 -0.65 18.71
CA ASP A 94 -21.68 -1.27 19.07
C ASP A 94 -23.01 -0.66 18.55
N GLU A 95 -23.83 -1.46 17.84
CA GLU A 95 -24.85 -2.35 18.43
C GLU A 95 -25.81 -2.89 17.34
N ASP A 96 -26.07 -4.20 17.37
CA ASP A 96 -27.08 -4.90 16.59
C ASP A 96 -28.50 -4.48 17.00
N GLU A 97 -29.36 -4.05 16.07
CA GLU A 97 -30.82 -4.21 16.19
C GLU A 97 -31.45 -4.53 14.83
N ASP A 98 -31.96 -5.76 14.71
CA ASP A 98 -32.87 -6.22 13.67
C ASP A 98 -34.21 -5.46 13.73
N ALA A 99 -34.72 -5.00 12.58
CA ALA A 99 -36.17 -4.84 12.37
C ALA A 99 -36.54 -4.88 10.87
N ASP A 100 -37.49 -5.76 10.56
CA ASP A 100 -38.07 -6.07 9.26
C ASP A 100 -38.83 -4.93 8.55
N ALA A 101 -38.93 -5.10 7.23
CA ALA A 101 -40.10 -4.94 6.36
C ALA A 101 -40.36 -3.64 5.57
N ASP A 102 -40.51 -3.91 4.26
CA ASP A 102 -41.44 -3.36 3.27
C ASP A 102 -41.10 -2.08 2.46
N ASP A 103 -40.89 -2.34 1.15
CA ASP A 103 -41.59 -1.78 -0.02
C ASP A 103 -41.72 -0.25 -0.14
N ASP A 104 -41.02 0.33 -1.11
CA ASP A 104 -41.67 1.03 -2.23
C ASP A 104 -40.62 1.47 -3.28
N LEU A 105 -40.77 0.92 -4.49
CA LEU A 105 -40.14 1.33 -5.73
C LEU A 105 -40.99 2.44 -6.35
N GLU A 106 -40.42 3.63 -6.59
CA GLU A 106 -40.86 4.71 -7.50
C GLU A 106 -39.96 5.93 -7.16
N GLU A 107 -39.28 6.67 -8.05
CA GLU A 107 -39.45 7.02 -9.46
C GLU A 107 -38.04 7.19 -10.08
N GLU A 108 -37.83 6.71 -11.31
CA GLU A 108 -36.62 6.98 -12.09
C GLU A 108 -36.68 8.43 -12.62
N ASP A 109 -35.76 9.29 -12.19
CA ASP A 109 -35.68 10.68 -12.62
C ASP A 109 -35.45 10.77 -14.15
N ASP A 110 -36.50 11.20 -14.87
CA ASP A 110 -36.48 11.62 -16.27
C ASP A 110 -35.40 12.71 -16.57
N GLU A 111 -34.85 13.31 -15.52
CA GLU A 111 -33.76 14.29 -15.58
C GLU A 111 -32.40 13.65 -15.92
N LEU A 112 -32.13 12.42 -15.47
CA LEU A 112 -30.89 11.66 -15.79
C LEU A 112 -30.87 11.14 -17.23
N LEU A 113 -32.03 10.77 -17.77
CA LEU A 113 -32.19 10.39 -19.19
C LEU A 113 -32.03 11.59 -20.13
N SER A 114 -32.38 12.80 -19.68
CA SER A 114 -32.15 14.04 -20.44
C SER A 114 -30.66 14.42 -20.47
N LEU A 115 -29.91 14.14 -19.39
CA LEU A 115 -28.48 14.43 -19.29
C LEU A 115 -27.66 13.51 -20.20
N LEU A 116 -28.04 12.24 -20.35
CA LEU A 116 -27.36 11.28 -21.22
C LEU A 116 -27.56 11.58 -22.72
N GLY A 117 -28.70 12.20 -23.08
CA GLY A 117 -28.98 12.67 -24.45
C GLY A 117 -28.13 13.88 -24.88
N SER A 118 -27.56 14.61 -23.92
CA SER A 118 -26.72 15.78 -24.19
C SER A 118 -25.26 15.43 -24.56
N PHE A 119 -24.80 14.22 -24.25
CA PHE A 119 -23.43 13.77 -24.56
C PHE A 119 -23.25 13.22 -25.99
N GLY A 120 -24.35 13.03 -26.74
CA GLY A 120 -24.34 12.38 -28.06
C GLY A 120 -24.17 13.30 -29.27
N THR A 121 -24.09 14.63 -29.08
CA THR A 121 -24.10 15.59 -30.20
C THR A 121 -23.23 16.81 -29.95
N SER A 122 -21.94 16.69 -30.26
CA SER A 122 -21.15 17.79 -30.81
C SER A 122 -19.83 17.27 -31.38
N ASP A 123 -19.82 16.92 -32.67
CA ASP A 123 -18.61 16.83 -33.49
C ASP A 123 -18.67 17.96 -34.54
N LYS A 124 -17.62 18.81 -34.53
CA LYS A 124 -17.13 19.80 -35.51
C LYS A 124 -17.80 21.17 -35.67
N SER A 125 -17.07 22.23 -35.29
CA SER A 125 -16.24 23.02 -36.25
C SER A 125 -15.39 24.12 -35.58
N ASP A 126 -14.08 24.06 -35.82
CA ASP A 126 -13.03 25.08 -36.05
C ASP A 126 -12.85 26.37 -35.20
N ASP A 127 -11.56 26.54 -34.85
CA ASP A 127 -10.72 27.73 -34.63
C ASP A 127 -10.66 28.47 -33.27
N ASP A 128 -9.38 28.64 -32.88
CA ASP A 128 -8.72 29.59 -31.97
C ASP A 128 -8.59 29.30 -30.46
N GLU A 129 -7.31 29.07 -30.10
CA GLU A 129 -6.57 29.52 -28.91
C GLU A 129 -7.05 29.08 -27.51
N GLU A 130 -6.36 28.07 -26.95
CA GLU A 130 -5.77 28.03 -25.59
C GLU A 130 -5.20 26.61 -25.34
N GLU A 131 -3.98 26.32 -25.83
CA GLU A 131 -3.19 25.17 -25.38
C GLU A 131 -2.45 25.53 -24.08
N ASP A 132 -3.14 25.44 -22.95
CA ASP A 132 -2.54 25.53 -21.61
C ASP A 132 -3.12 24.44 -20.69
N ASP A 133 -2.88 23.13 -20.93
CA ASP A 133 -2.91 22.11 -19.85
C ASP A 133 -2.36 20.69 -20.18
N TYR A 134 -1.13 20.55 -20.70
CA TYR A 134 -0.54 19.21 -20.96
C TYR A 134 0.84 18.93 -20.32
N ASP A 135 1.26 19.68 -19.30
CA ASP A 135 2.60 19.48 -18.69
C ASP A 135 2.60 18.98 -17.24
N ARG A 136 1.46 18.99 -16.53
CA ARG A 136 1.44 18.67 -15.09
C ARG A 136 1.59 17.17 -14.77
N GLY A 137 1.14 16.28 -15.66
CA GLY A 137 1.28 14.82 -15.51
C GLY A 137 2.64 14.25 -15.90
N SER A 138 3.44 15.00 -16.67
CA SER A 138 4.75 14.55 -17.16
C SER A 138 5.82 14.55 -16.05
N SER A 139 5.76 15.55 -15.16
CA SER A 139 6.77 15.71 -14.11
C SER A 139 6.64 14.68 -12.97
N THR A 140 5.42 14.36 -12.52
CA THR A 140 5.17 13.38 -11.45
C THR A 140 5.49 11.96 -11.90
N ALA A 141 5.09 11.60 -13.12
CA ALA A 141 5.43 10.31 -13.73
C ALA A 141 6.94 10.13 -13.94
N ALA A 142 7.66 11.20 -14.33
CA ALA A 142 9.11 11.15 -14.49
C ALA A 142 9.86 11.02 -13.14
N LEU A 143 9.38 11.68 -12.09
CA LEU A 143 9.92 11.56 -10.73
C LEU A 143 9.69 10.14 -10.18
N ARG A 144 8.47 9.62 -10.34
CA ARG A 144 8.10 8.25 -10.00
C ARG A 144 8.98 7.23 -10.73
N GLY A 145 9.18 7.36 -12.04
CA GLY A 145 9.97 6.42 -12.84
C GLY A 145 11.47 6.35 -12.47
N ASN A 146 12.03 7.39 -11.83
CA ASN A 146 13.37 7.33 -11.26
C ASN A 146 13.37 6.64 -9.90
N ASP A 147 12.41 6.96 -9.05
CA ASP A 147 12.28 6.36 -7.72
C ASP A 147 11.93 4.85 -7.83
N GLU A 148 11.15 4.43 -8.82
CA GLU A 148 10.80 3.03 -9.11
C GLU A 148 12.02 2.12 -9.35
N LYS A 149 13.15 2.67 -9.79
CA LYS A 149 14.39 1.90 -10.02
C LYS A 149 15.10 1.52 -8.73
N LEU A 150 14.81 2.19 -7.61
CA LEU A 150 15.40 1.84 -6.33
C LEU A 150 14.85 0.50 -5.84
N SER A 151 15.73 -0.30 -5.26
CA SER A 151 15.33 -1.51 -4.55
C SER A 151 14.53 -1.15 -3.30
N ILE A 152 13.66 -2.07 -2.85
CA ILE A 152 12.89 -1.86 -1.61
C ILE A 152 13.83 -1.73 -0.41
N ARG A 153 14.93 -2.48 -0.40
CA ARG A 153 15.98 -2.38 0.63
C ARG A 153 16.59 -0.99 0.68
N ASP A 154 16.91 -0.39 -0.47
CA ASP A 154 17.50 0.97 -0.51
C ASP A 154 16.50 2.04 -0.04
N ARG A 155 15.21 1.85 -0.34
CA ARG A 155 14.13 2.73 0.15
C ARG A 155 14.01 2.68 1.66
N ILE A 156 14.06 1.49 2.26
CA ILE A 156 14.02 1.34 3.72
C ILE A 156 15.25 1.96 4.36
N ASN A 157 16.45 1.72 3.80
CA ASN A 157 17.68 2.34 4.30
C ASN A 157 17.60 3.88 4.25
N PHE A 158 17.06 4.44 3.17
CA PHE A 158 16.82 5.87 3.04
C PHE A 158 15.88 6.40 4.14
N ILE A 159 14.79 5.66 4.41
CA ILE A 159 13.83 6.00 5.46
C ILE A 159 14.48 5.93 6.84
N GLU A 160 15.27 4.90 7.13
CA GLU A 160 15.96 4.74 8.40
C GLU A 160 16.97 5.86 8.68
N GLU A 161 17.69 6.32 7.64
CA GLU A 161 18.63 7.42 7.76
C GLU A 161 17.93 8.75 8.07
N ARG A 162 16.82 9.06 7.38
CA ARG A 162 16.00 10.24 7.71
C ARG A 162 15.34 10.12 9.08
N ALA A 163 14.86 8.92 9.44
CA ALA A 163 14.23 8.67 10.73
C ALA A 163 15.20 8.89 11.90
N LYS A 164 16.47 8.52 11.71
CA LYS A 164 17.52 8.82 12.68
C LYS A 164 17.70 10.32 12.92
N LEU A 165 17.75 11.11 11.85
CA LEU A 165 17.84 12.58 11.97
C LEU A 165 16.61 13.17 12.66
N THR A 166 15.44 12.64 12.36
CA THR A 166 14.15 13.06 12.93
C THR A 166 14.10 12.80 14.45
N GLU A 167 14.61 11.65 14.89
CA GLU A 167 14.74 11.34 16.31
C GLU A 167 15.77 12.25 17.01
N GLU A 168 16.86 12.62 16.34
CA GLU A 168 17.88 13.56 16.85
C GLU A 168 17.33 14.99 17.00
N GLU A 169 16.37 15.39 16.16
CA GLU A 169 15.65 16.67 16.29
C GLU A 169 14.56 16.64 17.38
N GLY A 170 14.27 15.48 17.96
CA GLY A 170 13.34 15.33 19.07
C GLY A 170 11.89 15.04 18.66
N ILE A 171 11.62 14.74 17.39
CA ILE A 171 10.31 14.27 16.93
C ILE A 171 10.18 12.78 17.28
N GLU A 172 9.06 12.41 17.90
CA GLU A 172 8.83 11.03 18.32
C GLU A 172 8.35 10.18 17.14
N LEU A 173 9.07 9.09 16.88
CA LEU A 173 8.72 8.10 15.87
C LEU A 173 8.53 6.73 16.54
N PRO A 174 7.33 6.41 17.08
CA PRO A 174 7.07 5.17 17.82
C PRO A 174 7.47 3.90 17.06
N PHE A 175 7.09 3.79 15.78
CA PHE A 175 7.44 2.65 14.94
C PHE A 175 8.96 2.51 14.74
N TYR A 176 9.66 3.61 14.42
CA TYR A 176 11.13 3.59 14.29
C TYR A 176 11.82 3.17 15.60
N ARG A 177 11.38 3.70 16.74
CA ARG A 177 11.91 3.34 18.06
C ARG A 177 11.72 1.87 18.38
N LEU A 178 10.55 1.31 18.04
CA LEU A 178 10.26 -0.11 18.21
C LEU A 178 11.19 -0.97 17.35
N CYS A 179 11.29 -0.68 16.05
CA CYS A 179 12.16 -1.39 15.11
C CYS A 179 13.64 -1.34 15.56
N LYS A 180 14.11 -0.17 15.99
CA LYS A 180 15.48 0.02 16.50
C LYS A 180 15.74 -0.74 17.80
N LYS A 181 14.79 -0.75 18.74
CA LYS A 181 14.90 -1.49 20.01
C LYS A 181 14.99 -3.00 19.78
N MET A 182 14.22 -3.51 18.82
CA MET A 182 14.19 -4.92 18.45
C MET A 182 15.29 -5.32 17.45
N LYS A 183 16.04 -4.34 16.93
CA LYS A 183 17.11 -4.51 15.93
C LYS A 183 16.60 -5.20 14.66
N PHE A 184 15.47 -4.73 14.16
CA PHE A 184 14.88 -5.26 12.95
C PHE A 184 15.75 -4.99 11.74
N GLU A 185 15.92 -6.02 10.91
CA GLU A 185 16.57 -5.88 9.61
C GLU A 185 15.61 -5.28 8.59
N PRO A 186 16.09 -4.70 7.47
CA PRO A 186 15.22 -4.05 6.48
C PRO A 186 14.07 -4.94 5.99
N PHE A 187 14.32 -6.23 5.81
CA PHE A 187 13.27 -7.17 5.44
C PHE A 187 12.21 -7.33 6.54
N THR A 188 12.62 -7.42 7.81
CA THR A 188 11.69 -7.50 8.95
C THR A 188 10.87 -6.22 9.09
N ILE A 189 11.49 -5.05 8.88
CA ILE A 189 10.80 -3.76 8.88
C ILE A 189 9.72 -3.74 7.79
N PHE A 190 10.06 -4.16 6.56
CA PHE A 190 9.11 -4.28 5.46
C PHE A 190 7.95 -5.22 5.80
N CYS A 191 8.27 -6.41 6.32
CA CYS A 191 7.30 -7.43 6.66
C CYS A 191 6.34 -6.95 7.75
N PHE A 192 6.86 -6.27 8.76
CA PHE A 192 6.06 -5.69 9.84
C PHE A 192 5.19 -4.52 9.34
N ALA A 193 5.75 -3.65 8.49
CA ALA A 193 5.01 -2.56 7.86
C ALA A 193 3.87 -3.08 6.97
N ALA A 194 4.10 -4.15 6.21
CA ALA A 194 3.06 -4.84 5.43
C ALA A 194 1.94 -5.38 6.33
N GLY A 195 2.30 -5.99 7.47
CA GLY A 195 1.34 -6.43 8.46
C GLY A 195 0.48 -5.29 9.01
N ILE A 196 1.12 -4.17 9.39
CA ILE A 196 0.42 -2.97 9.87
C ILE A 196 -0.51 -2.43 8.78
N LEU A 197 0.00 -2.22 7.57
CA LEU A 197 -0.77 -1.69 6.43
C LEU A 197 -2.02 -2.53 6.16
N SER A 198 -1.88 -3.86 6.18
CA SER A 198 -3.01 -4.78 6.00
C SER A 198 -4.03 -4.75 7.13
N SER A 199 -3.60 -4.39 8.35
CA SER A 199 -4.45 -4.38 9.54
C SER A 199 -5.12 -3.03 9.76
N THR A 200 -4.57 -1.94 9.21
CA THR A 200 -5.13 -0.59 9.32
C THR A 200 -5.99 -0.20 8.12
N GLN A 201 -5.84 -0.84 6.97
CA GLN A 201 -6.59 -0.52 5.75
C GLN A 201 -7.32 -1.76 5.22
N THR A 202 -8.65 -1.72 5.26
CA THR A 202 -9.55 -2.82 4.86
C THR A 202 -9.34 -3.26 3.41
N ASP A 203 -9.05 -2.31 2.54
CA ASP A 203 -8.71 -2.46 1.13
C ASP A 203 -7.61 -3.50 0.84
N TYR A 204 -6.63 -3.66 1.74
CA TYR A 204 -5.49 -4.54 1.50
C TYR A 204 -5.82 -6.02 1.67
N ALA A 205 -6.98 -6.33 2.24
CA ALA A 205 -7.46 -7.71 2.33
C ALA A 205 -7.57 -8.34 0.93
N ALA A 206 -8.16 -7.64 -0.03
CA ALA A 206 -8.29 -8.09 -1.42
C ALA A 206 -6.92 -8.22 -2.10
N VAL A 207 -6.03 -7.24 -1.86
CA VAL A 207 -4.66 -7.26 -2.41
C VAL A 207 -3.89 -8.49 -1.94
N TYR A 208 -3.93 -8.81 -0.64
CA TYR A 208 -3.23 -9.97 -0.10
C TYR A 208 -3.88 -11.30 -0.47
N GLN A 209 -5.20 -11.36 -0.68
CA GLN A 209 -5.84 -12.55 -1.24
C GLN A 209 -5.29 -12.92 -2.62
N VAL A 210 -5.05 -11.91 -3.47
CA VAL A 210 -4.43 -12.08 -4.79
C VAL A 210 -2.97 -12.51 -4.66
N ILE A 211 -2.18 -11.79 -3.85
CA ILE A 211 -0.74 -12.04 -3.70
C ILE A 211 -0.46 -13.41 -3.07
N ASN A 212 -1.34 -13.88 -2.18
CA ASN A 212 -1.26 -15.20 -1.56
C ASN A 212 -1.76 -16.33 -2.46
N GLU A 213 -2.14 -16.05 -3.72
CA GLU A 213 -2.44 -17.04 -4.77
C GLU A 213 -3.45 -18.13 -4.34
N ASN A 214 -4.60 -17.74 -3.79
CA ASN A 214 -5.71 -18.59 -3.31
C ASN A 214 -5.56 -19.25 -1.92
N GLY A 215 -4.71 -18.70 -1.05
CA GLY A 215 -4.71 -19.09 0.37
C GLY A 215 -5.99 -18.68 1.14
N ASN A 216 -6.89 -17.88 0.55
CA ASN A 216 -8.00 -17.18 1.23
C ASN A 216 -7.55 -16.38 2.48
N LEU A 217 -6.27 -16.04 2.56
CA LEU A 217 -5.71 -15.27 3.66
C LEU A 217 -5.70 -13.78 3.28
N PRO A 218 -6.46 -12.93 3.99
CA PRO A 218 -6.53 -11.48 3.72
C PRO A 218 -5.33 -10.70 4.31
N ALA A 219 -4.26 -11.39 4.70
CA ALA A 219 -3.13 -10.80 5.41
C ALA A 219 -1.81 -11.28 4.82
N PRO A 220 -0.73 -10.50 4.93
CA PRO A 220 0.59 -10.90 4.46
C PRO A 220 1.09 -12.12 5.22
N THR A 221 1.71 -13.03 4.50
CA THR A 221 2.60 -14.06 5.05
C THR A 221 4.04 -13.60 4.92
N ILE A 222 4.95 -14.25 5.65
CA ILE A 222 6.39 -13.96 5.52
C ILE A 222 6.89 -14.26 4.11
N GLU A 223 6.37 -15.33 3.50
CA GLU A 223 6.65 -15.66 2.10
C GLU A 223 6.12 -14.59 1.13
N SER A 224 4.86 -14.16 1.28
CA SER A 224 4.30 -13.14 0.38
C SER A 224 5.01 -11.79 0.52
N ALA A 225 5.39 -11.41 1.74
CA ALA A 225 6.22 -10.24 1.99
C ALA A 225 7.60 -10.38 1.34
N ALA A 226 8.22 -11.57 1.39
CA ALA A 226 9.50 -11.82 0.71
C ALA A 226 9.37 -11.73 -0.82
N LYS A 227 8.32 -12.30 -1.40
CA LYS A 227 8.04 -12.17 -2.84
C LYS A 227 7.91 -10.70 -3.26
N ALA A 228 7.22 -9.87 -2.47
CA ALA A 228 7.09 -8.43 -2.72
C ALA A 228 8.41 -7.64 -2.48
N PHE A 229 9.20 -8.03 -1.48
CA PHE A 229 10.44 -7.34 -1.12
C PHE A 229 11.58 -7.57 -2.13
N TYR A 230 11.80 -8.82 -2.53
CA TYR A 230 12.87 -9.18 -3.47
C TYR A 230 12.42 -9.13 -4.94
N GLY A 231 11.11 -9.17 -5.21
CA GLY A 231 10.56 -9.11 -6.57
C GLY A 231 11.13 -10.19 -7.48
N SER A 232 11.71 -9.78 -8.61
CA SER A 232 12.32 -10.70 -9.59
C SER A 232 13.55 -11.45 -9.08
N GLU A 233 14.19 -10.98 -8.01
CA GLU A 233 15.36 -11.63 -7.40
C GLU A 233 14.96 -12.67 -6.35
N PHE A 234 13.66 -12.84 -6.10
CA PHE A 234 13.17 -13.78 -5.09
C PHE A 234 13.58 -15.22 -5.44
N SER A 235 14.24 -15.86 -4.47
CA SER A 235 14.50 -17.29 -4.45
C SER A 235 14.35 -17.78 -3.03
N ILE A 236 13.64 -18.89 -2.83
CA ILE A 236 13.42 -19.47 -1.50
C ILE A 236 14.76 -19.71 -0.79
N THR A 237 15.78 -20.21 -1.50
CA THR A 237 17.10 -20.47 -0.90
C THR A 237 17.86 -19.20 -0.57
N GLY A 238 17.65 -18.11 -1.32
CA GLY A 238 18.27 -16.81 -1.08
C GLY A 238 17.62 -16.05 0.08
N ALA A 239 16.29 -16.11 0.17
CA ALA A 239 15.50 -15.42 1.19
C ALA A 239 15.36 -16.22 2.50
N TYR A 240 15.72 -17.51 2.53
CA TYR A 240 15.51 -18.37 3.71
C TYR A 240 16.12 -17.80 5.00
N GLY A 241 17.33 -17.23 4.92
CA GLY A 241 18.01 -16.62 6.05
C GLY A 241 17.21 -15.45 6.62
N ASP A 242 16.97 -14.44 5.78
CA ASP A 242 16.24 -13.22 6.12
C ASP A 242 14.80 -13.55 6.60
N MET A 243 14.12 -14.52 5.99
CA MET A 243 12.79 -14.99 6.43
C MET A 243 12.81 -15.67 7.80
N SER A 244 13.86 -16.45 8.10
CA SER A 244 14.02 -17.10 9.41
C SER A 244 14.34 -16.08 10.49
N THR A 245 15.22 -15.13 10.21
CA THR A 245 15.53 -14.02 11.12
C THR A 245 14.31 -13.14 11.38
N CYS A 246 13.52 -12.85 10.35
CA CYS A 246 12.27 -12.12 10.47
C CYS A 246 11.27 -12.82 11.40
N LEU A 247 11.09 -14.13 11.28
CA LEU A 247 10.28 -14.93 12.20
C LEU A 247 10.74 -14.75 13.66
N GLU A 248 12.03 -14.95 13.91
CA GLU A 248 12.60 -14.84 15.27
C GLU A 248 12.45 -13.43 15.85
N GLN A 249 12.60 -12.40 15.02
CA GLN A 249 12.48 -11.00 15.41
C GLN A 249 11.03 -10.59 15.68
N LEU A 250 10.06 -11.12 14.94
CA LEU A 250 8.64 -10.79 15.10
C LEU A 250 7.95 -11.60 16.20
N LEU A 251 8.41 -12.81 16.51
CA LEU A 251 7.81 -13.70 17.51
C LEU A 251 7.64 -13.08 18.92
N PRO A 252 8.52 -12.21 19.42
CA PRO A 252 8.31 -11.52 20.70
C PRO A 252 7.22 -10.44 20.67
N LEU A 253 6.92 -9.88 19.49
CA LEU A 253 5.90 -8.84 19.33
C LEU A 253 4.55 -9.41 18.93
N LEU A 254 4.55 -10.40 18.04
CA LEU A 254 3.35 -10.95 17.42
C LEU A 254 3.04 -12.34 17.98
N SER A 255 1.77 -12.62 18.20
CA SER A 255 1.29 -13.97 18.53
C SER A 255 1.26 -14.84 17.27
N LEU A 256 2.44 -15.14 16.72
CA LEU A 256 2.59 -15.91 15.49
C LEU A 256 2.27 -17.40 15.72
N SER A 257 1.30 -17.93 14.99
CA SER A 257 0.99 -19.36 14.95
C SER A 257 1.93 -20.10 13.98
N VAL A 258 3.20 -20.22 14.36
CA VAL A 258 4.23 -20.82 13.49
C VAL A 258 4.00 -22.33 13.34
N THR A 259 3.69 -22.77 12.12
CA THR A 259 3.56 -24.19 11.80
C THR A 259 4.93 -24.76 11.41
N SER A 260 5.42 -25.79 12.11
CA SER A 260 6.79 -26.29 11.90
C SER A 260 7.04 -26.88 10.50
N SER A 261 5.98 -27.34 9.81
CA SER A 261 6.07 -27.86 8.45
C SER A 261 6.10 -26.77 7.37
N MET A 262 5.54 -25.59 7.65
CA MET A 262 5.48 -24.45 6.73
C MET A 262 5.65 -23.13 7.50
N PRO A 263 6.86 -22.84 8.01
CA PRO A 263 7.08 -21.69 8.88
C PRO A 263 6.92 -20.34 8.17
N PHE A 264 7.17 -20.25 6.85
CA PHE A 264 7.10 -18.99 6.11
C PHE A 264 5.68 -18.62 5.62
N SER A 265 4.74 -19.58 5.70
CA SER A 265 3.31 -19.31 5.52
C SER A 265 2.67 -18.70 6.77
N THR A 266 3.47 -18.39 7.80
CA THR A 266 3.01 -17.69 9.00
C THR A 266 2.50 -16.31 8.61
N VAL A 267 1.26 -16.03 9.04
CA VAL A 267 0.58 -14.75 8.82
C VAL A 267 1.16 -13.70 9.75
N VAL A 268 1.41 -12.51 9.20
CA VAL A 268 1.89 -11.34 9.92
C VAL A 268 0.70 -10.41 10.17
N SER A 269 0.07 -10.61 11.32
CA SER A 269 -1.04 -9.78 11.79
C SER A 269 -0.67 -9.16 13.13
N PRO A 270 -0.33 -7.87 13.18
CA PRO A 270 -0.19 -7.12 14.42
C PRO A 270 -1.43 -7.22 15.31
N ASP A 271 -1.22 -7.37 16.60
CA ASP A 271 -2.30 -7.30 17.59
C ASP A 271 -2.80 -5.85 17.68
N LYS A 272 -4.11 -5.65 17.92
CA LYS A 272 -4.74 -4.33 18.04
C LYS A 272 -3.98 -3.44 19.02
N ARG A 273 -3.49 -3.99 20.13
CA ARG A 273 -2.70 -3.25 21.14
C ARG A 273 -1.42 -2.63 20.59
N ILE A 274 -0.78 -3.27 19.60
CA ILE A 274 0.41 -2.74 18.94
C ILE A 274 0.01 -1.60 18.01
N ILE A 275 -1.08 -1.76 17.28
CA ILE A 275 -1.63 -0.73 16.40
C ILE A 275 -2.03 0.49 17.24
N ASP A 276 -2.76 0.30 18.32
CA ASP A 276 -3.14 1.36 19.26
C ASP A 276 -1.91 2.02 19.90
N CYS A 277 -0.83 1.28 20.18
CA CYS A 277 0.41 1.90 20.68
C CYS A 277 1.14 2.74 19.61
N LEU A 278 0.96 2.41 18.33
CA LEU A 278 1.64 3.08 17.22
C LEU A 278 0.84 4.26 16.65
N PHE A 279 -0.49 4.21 16.74
CA PHE A 279 -1.39 5.20 16.13
C PHE A 279 -2.45 5.75 17.09
N GLY A 280 -2.66 5.11 18.24
CA GLY A 280 -3.59 5.57 19.26
C GLY A 280 -3.04 6.79 19.99
N ARG A 281 -3.94 7.74 20.27
CA ARG A 281 -3.68 8.93 21.08
C ARG A 281 -3.82 8.63 22.57
#